data_AF-A0A6V7JLC5-F1
#
_entry.id   AF-A0A6V7JLC5-F1
#
_cell.length_a   1.000
_cell.length_b   1.000
_cell.length_c   1.000
_cell.angle_alpha   90.00
_cell.angle_beta   90.00
_cell.angle_gamma   90.00
#
_symmetry.space_group_name_H-M   'P 1'
#
loop_
_entity.id
_entity.type
_entity.pdbx_description
1 polymer ?
#
loop_
_entity_poly.entity_id
_entity_poly.type
_entity_poly.pdbx_seq_one_letter_code
_entity_poly.pdbx_strand_id
1 'polypeptide(L)'
;ASKIYVLLLICIAATDASPFETVFAWNEIDYNFPDQATRKHYLESGKWIPKHADPHGMNIWGDKLFIRVPRFRKVVPANLNYVSLSETLAT
;
A
#
# COMPACT_ATOMS: atom_id res chain seq x y z
N ALA A 1 -44.57 -6.97 20.77
CA ALA A 1 -44.17 -7.93 19.71
C ALA A 1 -44.01 -7.23 18.35
N SER A 2 -45.09 -6.76 17.70
CA SER A 2 -45.03 -6.15 16.34
C SER A 2 -43.97 -5.04 16.17
N LYS A 3 -43.89 -4.08 17.10
CA LYS A 3 -42.90 -2.99 17.04
C LYS A 3 -41.45 -3.47 17.08
N ILE A 4 -41.18 -4.61 17.72
CA ILE A 4 -39.82 -5.16 17.86
C ILE A 4 -39.35 -5.79 16.55
N TYR A 5 -40.26 -6.41 15.79
CA TYR A 5 -39.98 -6.95 14.46
C TYR A 5 -39.74 -5.84 13.44
N VAL A 6 -40.51 -4.75 13.54
CA VAL A 6 -40.28 -3.55 12.71
C VAL A 6 -38.92 -2.92 13.03
N LEU A 7 -38.55 -2.83 14.31
CA LEU A 7 -37.24 -2.31 14.72
C LEU A 7 -36.09 -3.20 14.18
N LEU A 8 -36.22 -4.52 14.27
CA LEU A 8 -35.25 -5.48 13.75
C LEU A 8 -35.09 -5.37 12.22
N LEU A 9 -36.17 -5.20 11.46
CA LEU A 9 -36.13 -5.04 10.01
C LEU A 9 -35.41 -3.74 9.59
N ILE A 10 -35.62 -2.64 10.32
CA ILE A 10 -34.93 -1.37 10.05
C ILE A 10 -33.42 -1.50 10.33
N CYS A 11 -33.04 -2.17 11.43
CA CYS A 11 -31.62 -2.39 11.75
C CYS A 11 -30.90 -3.22 10.68
N ILE A 12 -31.56 -4.23 10.10
CA ILE A 12 -31.01 -5.05 9.02
C ILE A 12 -30.88 -4.25 7.73
N ALA A 13 -31.89 -3.43 7.39
CA ALA A 13 -31.84 -2.59 6.20
C ALA A 13 -30.79 -1.46 6.29
N ALA A 14 -30.40 -1.06 7.51
CA ALA A 14 -29.42 0.00 7.76
C ALA A 14 -27.96 -0.49 7.77
N THR A 15 -27.70 -1.79 7.65
CA THR A 15 -26.32 -2.28 7.56
C THR A 15 -25.80 -2.08 6.14
N ASP A 16 -24.94 -1.08 5.95
CA ASP A 16 -24.16 -0.93 4.74
C ASP A 16 -22.87 -1.77 4.85
N ALA A 17 -22.68 -2.67 3.90
CA ALA A 17 -21.48 -3.48 3.76
C ALA A 17 -20.71 -3.08 2.50
N SER A 18 -20.65 -1.77 2.24
CA SER A 18 -19.89 -1.20 1.13
C SER A 18 -18.44 -1.70 1.17
N PRO A 19 -17.87 -2.15 0.04
CA PRO A 19 -16.46 -2.52 -0.04
C PRO A 19 -15.55 -1.38 0.41
N PHE A 20 -14.36 -1.71 0.89
CA PHE A 20 -13.32 -0.71 1.09
C PHE A 20 -12.98 -0.03 -0.23
N GLU A 21 -12.77 1.28 -0.18
CA GLU A 21 -12.25 2.04 -1.30
C GLU A 21 -10.75 1.76 -1.45
N THR A 22 -10.34 1.37 -2.65
CA THR A 22 -8.93 1.18 -2.97
C THR A 22 -8.29 2.53 -3.24
N VAL A 23 -7.46 3.00 -2.30
CA VAL A 23 -6.71 4.26 -2.45
C VAL A 23 -5.43 4.05 -3.28
N PHE A 24 -4.77 2.90 -3.12
CA PHE A 24 -3.57 2.55 -3.86
C PHE A 24 -3.58 1.07 -4.26
N ALA A 25 -3.08 0.78 -5.45
CA ALA A 25 -2.87 -0.58 -5.94
C ALA A 25 -1.58 -0.64 -6.77
N TRP A 26 -0.78 -1.68 -6.53
CA TRP A 26 0.47 -1.92 -7.26
C TRP A 26 0.53 -3.36 -7.74
N ASN A 27 0.92 -3.56 -9.00
CA ASN A 27 1.27 -4.89 -9.52
C ASN A 27 2.65 -5.34 -9.04
N GLU A 28 3.59 -4.39 -8.95
CA GLU A 28 4.96 -4.60 -8.48
C GLU A 28 5.43 -3.38 -7.68
N ILE A 29 6.31 -3.60 -6.71
CA ILE A 29 6.99 -2.53 -5.98
C ILE A 29 8.22 -2.10 -6.77
N ASP A 30 8.30 -0.83 -7.13
CA ASP A 30 9.53 -0.20 -7.64
C ASP A 30 9.92 0.99 -6.76
N TYR A 31 11.18 1.38 -6.87
CA TYR A 31 11.78 2.46 -6.08
C TYR A 31 12.06 3.66 -6.99
N ASN A 32 11.93 4.86 -6.44
CA ASN A 32 12.32 6.09 -7.14
C ASN A 32 13.85 6.24 -7.14
N PHE A 33 14.52 5.54 -8.05
CA PHE A 33 15.97 5.67 -8.23
C PHE A 33 16.34 7.08 -8.74
N PRO A 34 17.52 7.61 -8.40
CA PRO A 34 17.95 8.93 -8.86
C PRO A 34 17.96 9.09 -10.38
N ASP A 35 18.29 8.00 -11.09
CA ASP A 35 18.35 7.96 -12.55
C ASP A 35 18.28 6.49 -13.06
N GLN A 36 18.09 6.34 -14.38
CA GLN A 36 17.95 5.04 -15.03
C GLN A 36 19.25 4.22 -15.03
N ALA A 37 20.43 4.86 -15.08
CA ALA A 37 21.71 4.16 -15.03
C ALA A 37 21.95 3.55 -13.64
N THR A 38 21.59 4.28 -12.58
CA THR A 38 21.62 3.78 -11.20
C THR A 38 20.67 2.59 -11.04
N ARG A 39 19.43 2.68 -11.53
CA ARG A 39 18.48 1.55 -11.51
C ARG A 39 19.05 0.33 -12.24
N LYS A 40 19.60 0.54 -13.44
CA LYS A 40 20.21 -0.53 -14.26
C LYS A 40 21.39 -1.18 -13.54
N HIS A 41 22.29 -0.39 -12.95
CA HIS A 41 23.42 -0.91 -12.18
C HIS A 41 22.96 -1.79 -11.00
N TYR A 42 21.91 -1.39 -10.28
CA TYR A 42 21.36 -2.18 -9.18
C TYR A 42 20.73 -3.50 -9.65
N LEU A 43 20.07 -3.50 -10.81
CA LEU A 43 19.53 -4.71 -11.43
C LEU A 43 20.67 -5.65 -11.88
N GLU A 44 21.65 -5.13 -12.62
CA GLU A 44 22.77 -5.93 -13.15
C GLU A 44 23.67 -6.48 -12.05
N SER A 45 23.86 -5.73 -10.96
CA SER A 45 24.63 -6.19 -9.80
C SER A 45 23.87 -7.17 -8.90
N GLY A 46 22.58 -7.43 -9.17
CA GLY A 46 21.73 -8.26 -8.32
C GLY A 46 21.38 -7.64 -6.97
N LYS A 47 21.73 -6.36 -6.75
CA LYS A 47 21.37 -5.59 -5.53
C LYS A 47 19.92 -5.14 -5.53
N TRP A 48 19.25 -5.21 -6.68
CA TRP A 48 17.81 -5.01 -6.83
C TRP A 48 17.20 -6.12 -7.68
N ILE A 49 16.19 -6.81 -7.13
CA ILE A 49 15.39 -7.78 -7.86
C ILE A 49 13.92 -7.49 -7.54
N PRO A 50 13.15 -6.89 -8.47
CA PRO A 50 11.77 -6.44 -8.22
C PRO A 50 10.86 -7.50 -7.61
N LYS A 51 11.00 -8.76 -8.06
CA LYS A 51 10.23 -9.92 -7.58
C LYS A 51 10.41 -10.23 -6.08
N HIS A 52 11.40 -9.65 -5.41
CA HIS A 52 11.66 -9.87 -3.98
C HIS A 52 11.22 -8.69 -3.10
N ALA A 53 10.56 -7.69 -3.66
CA ALA A 53 10.04 -6.55 -2.94
C ALA A 53 8.62 -6.81 -2.44
N ASP A 54 8.51 -7.58 -1.37
CA ASP A 54 7.23 -7.90 -0.75
C ASP A 54 6.88 -6.84 0.32
N PRO A 55 5.77 -6.10 0.21
CA PRO A 55 5.34 -5.17 1.24
C PRO A 55 4.68 -5.93 2.40
N HIS A 56 5.15 -5.71 3.64
CA HIS A 56 4.67 -6.43 4.82
C HIS A 56 3.88 -5.58 5.81
N GLY A 57 3.96 -4.25 5.74
CA GLY A 57 3.19 -3.41 6.63
C GLY A 57 3.22 -1.97 6.25
N MET A 58 2.14 -1.27 6.60
CA MET A 58 1.94 0.13 6.28
C MET A 58 1.48 0.91 7.50
N ASN A 59 1.83 2.19 7.58
CA ASN A 59 1.33 3.12 8.59
C ASN A 59 1.24 4.52 7.97
N ILE A 60 0.30 5.34 8.45
CA ILE A 60 0.15 6.72 8.02
C ILE A 60 0.61 7.65 9.14
N TRP A 61 1.41 8.66 8.79
CA TRP A 61 1.71 9.78 9.69
C TRP A 61 1.87 11.06 8.87
N GLY A 62 1.07 12.07 9.19
CA GLY A 62 0.98 13.30 8.40
C GLY A 62 0.56 13.02 6.95
N ASP A 63 1.35 13.53 6.01
CA ASP A 63 1.17 13.41 4.56
C ASP A 63 1.81 12.14 3.97
N LYS A 64 2.24 11.18 4.81
CA LYS A 64 3.07 10.04 4.36
C LYS A 64 2.40 8.72 4.67
N LEU A 65 2.26 7.90 3.64
CA LEU A 65 2.00 6.46 3.78
C LEU A 65 3.34 5.73 3.79
N PHE A 66 3.76 5.29 4.97
CA PHE A 66 4.95 4.49 5.15
C PHE A 66 4.69 3.05 4.76
N ILE A 67 5.61 2.45 4.01
CA ILE A 67 5.54 1.07 3.53
C ILE A 67 6.84 0.35 3.90
N ARG A 68 6.71 -0.78 4.59
CA ARG A 68 7.85 -1.62 5.00
C ARG A 68 8.06 -2.76 4.02
N VAL A 69 9.28 -2.87 3.53
CA VAL A 69 9.76 -3.96 2.66
C VAL A 69 10.98 -4.59 3.34
N PRO A 70 10.82 -5.72 4.06
CA PRO A 70 11.90 -6.34 4.80
C PRO A 70 13.02 -6.86 3.88
N ARG A 71 14.29 -6.69 4.27
CA ARG A 71 15.43 -7.33 3.57
C ARG A 71 15.58 -8.79 3.98
N PHE A 72 14.63 -9.66 3.63
CA PHE A 72 14.88 -11.11 3.75
C PHE A 72 16.07 -11.54 2.89
N ARG A 73 16.28 -10.84 1.78
CA ARG A 73 17.46 -10.93 0.91
C ARG A 73 18.08 -9.54 0.80
N LYS A 74 19.42 -9.46 0.65
CA LYS A 74 20.14 -8.18 0.45
C LYS A 74 19.96 -7.62 -0.97
N VAL A 75 18.71 -7.61 -1.46
CA VAL A 75 18.33 -7.33 -2.85
C VAL A 75 17.23 -6.27 -2.95
N VAL A 76 16.96 -5.53 -1.86
CA VAL A 76 16.00 -4.41 -1.83
C VAL A 76 16.72 -3.12 -1.43
N PRO A 77 16.50 -1.99 -2.12
CA PRO A 77 17.21 -0.73 -1.86
C PRO A 77 17.00 -0.20 -0.43
N ALA A 78 15.76 -0.16 0.05
CA ALA A 78 15.42 0.42 1.34
C ALA A 78 14.30 -0.35 2.07
N ASN A 79 14.39 -0.40 3.40
CA ASN A 79 13.48 -1.22 4.22
C ASN A 79 12.19 -0.50 4.59
N LEU A 80 12.30 0.81 4.76
CA LEU A 80 11.21 1.69 5.11
C LEU A 80 11.16 2.77 4.04
N ASN A 81 10.02 2.84 3.39
CA ASN A 81 9.75 3.73 2.27
C ASN A 81 8.50 4.54 2.60
N TYR A 82 8.23 5.57 1.82
CA TYR A 82 6.94 6.25 1.88
C TYR A 82 6.51 6.71 0.51
N VAL A 83 5.19 6.89 0.35
CA VAL A 83 4.60 7.67 -0.73
C VAL A 83 3.91 8.90 -0.15
N SER A 84 3.95 10.01 -0.88
CA SER A 84 3.28 11.26 -0.47
C SER A 84 1.79 11.17 -0.79
N LEU A 85 0.96 11.26 0.24
CA LEU A 85 -0.49 11.23 0.11
C LEU A 85 -1.01 12.50 -0.57
N SER A 86 -0.41 13.65 -0.29
CA SER A 86 -0.83 14.92 -0.90
C SER A 86 -0.49 15.00 -2.38
N GLU A 87 0.68 14.49 -2.79
CA GLU A 87 1.05 14.47 -4.22
C GLU A 87 0.21 13.46 -4.99
N THR A 88 -0.04 12.28 -4.40
CA THR A 88 -0.76 11.21 -5.11
C THR A 88 -2.25 11.48 -5.23
N LEU A 89 -2.90 12.05 -4.21
CA LEU A 89 -4.35 12.33 -4.23
C LEU A 89 -4.71 13.63 -4.97
N ALA A 90 -3.72 14.47 -5.29
CA ALA A 90 -3.91 15.68 -6.10
C ALA A 90 -3.83 15.39 -7.61
N THR A 91 -3.46 14.17 -8.01
CA THR A 91 -3.35 13.72 -9.40
C THR A 91 -4.54 12.84 -9.75
#